data_AF-A0A9Y2IKD1-F1
#
_entry.id   AF-A0A9Y2IKD1-F1
#
_cell.length_a   1.000
_cell.length_b   1.000
_cell.length_c   1.000
_cell.angle_alpha   90.00
_cell.angle_beta   90.00
_cell.angle_gamma   90.00
#
_symmetry.space_group_name_H-M   'P 1'
#
loop_
_entity.id
_entity.type
_entity.pdbx_description
1 polymer ?
#
loop_
_entity_poly.entity_id
_entity_poly.type
_entity_poly.pdbx_seq_one_letter_code
_entity_poly.pdbx_strand_id
1 'polypeptide(L)'
;MSYEENSTLENTAWGDTMGDVVHEVAAEDLTQGQWFWHVPVPGLTGWPLQVATAELLDDAVRIITTDEVRELVSYARDRRVRLTAAF
;
A
#
# COMPACT_ATOMS: atom_id res chain seq x y z
N MET A 1 -41.98 0.20 -37.28
CA MET A 1 -42.20 -0.14 -35.86
C MET A 1 -40.85 -0.53 -35.31
N SER A 2 -40.24 0.41 -34.59
CA SER A 2 -38.92 0.27 -33.98
C SER A 2 -39.11 -0.35 -32.61
N TYR A 3 -38.38 -1.43 -32.31
CA TYR A 3 -38.32 -1.97 -30.96
C TYR A 3 -37.01 -1.47 -30.34
N GLU A 4 -37.12 -0.36 -29.61
CA GLU A 4 -36.12 0.08 -28.64
C GLU A 4 -36.19 -0.89 -27.46
N GLU A 5 -35.27 -1.85 -27.37
CA GLU A 5 -35.12 -2.66 -26.17
C GLU A 5 -34.24 -1.95 -25.14
N ASN A 6 -34.91 -1.58 -24.06
CA ASN A 6 -34.43 -0.96 -22.84
C ASN A 6 -33.23 -1.71 -22.23
N SER A 7 -32.17 -0.94 -21.98
CA SER A 7 -31.17 -1.18 -20.95
C SER A 7 -31.85 -1.55 -19.62
N THR A 8 -31.85 -2.85 -19.28
CA THR A 8 -32.17 -3.31 -17.93
C THR A 8 -30.88 -3.72 -17.26
N LEU A 9 -30.42 -2.81 -16.40
CA LEU A 9 -29.39 -2.98 -15.40
C LEU A 9 -29.72 -4.21 -14.53
N GLU A 10 -28.96 -5.30 -14.70
CA GLU A 10 -28.99 -6.41 -13.76
C GLU A 10 -27.60 -6.63 -13.15
N ASN A 11 -27.53 -6.26 -11.87
CA ASN A 11 -26.79 -6.94 -10.82
C ASN A 11 -25.32 -7.28 -11.07
N THR A 12 -24.45 -6.41 -10.56
CA THR A 12 -23.54 -6.90 -9.51
C THR A 12 -23.51 -5.92 -8.37
N ALA A 13 -24.42 -6.15 -7.43
CA ALA A 13 -24.34 -5.63 -6.08
C ALA A 13 -23.02 -6.06 -5.44
N TRP A 14 -22.02 -5.18 -5.48
CA TRP A 14 -21.01 -5.10 -4.44
C TRP A 14 -21.46 -3.97 -3.53
N GLY A 15 -22.40 -4.29 -2.65
CA GLY A 15 -22.73 -3.45 -1.52
C GLY A 15 -21.49 -3.26 -0.67
N ASP A 16 -21.21 -2.00 -0.38
CA ASP A 16 -20.73 -1.51 0.91
C ASP A 16 -20.24 -2.61 1.88
N THR A 17 -18.95 -2.89 1.79
CA THR A 17 -18.16 -3.12 2.99
C THR A 17 -16.84 -2.42 2.72
N MET A 18 -16.70 -1.25 3.33
CA MET A 18 -15.45 -0.76 3.89
C MET A 18 -14.84 -1.87 4.77
N GLY A 19 -14.36 -2.93 4.14
CA GLY A 19 -13.41 -3.85 4.73
C GLY A 19 -12.10 -3.14 4.53
N ASP A 20 -11.40 -2.86 5.63
CA ASP A 20 -10.00 -2.49 5.65
C ASP A 20 -9.22 -3.44 4.74
N VAL A 21 -9.14 -3.11 3.45
CA VAL A 21 -8.25 -3.76 2.50
C VAL A 21 -6.88 -3.33 2.95
N VAL A 22 -6.31 -4.15 3.82
CA VAL A 22 -4.87 -4.31 4.00
C VAL A 22 -4.25 -4.40 2.62
N HIS A 23 -3.95 -3.25 2.03
CA HIS A 23 -3.26 -3.17 0.75
C HIS A 23 -1.80 -3.47 1.05
N GLU A 24 -1.45 -4.75 1.00
CA GLU A 24 -0.07 -5.19 1.08
C GLU A 24 0.56 -5.10 -0.30
N VAL A 25 1.64 -4.32 -0.41
CA VAL A 25 2.43 -4.18 -1.63
C VAL A 25 3.82 -4.76 -1.39
N ALA A 26 4.55 -5.09 -2.47
CA ALA A 26 5.96 -5.39 -2.30
C ALA A 26 6.70 -4.10 -1.91
N ALA A 27 7.80 -4.21 -1.18
CA ALA A 27 8.58 -3.04 -0.78
C ALA A 27 9.08 -2.25 -2.01
N GLU A 28 9.32 -2.92 -3.14
CA GLU A 28 9.74 -2.28 -4.40
C GLU A 28 8.65 -1.46 -5.08
N ASP A 29 7.38 -1.73 -4.77
CA ASP A 29 6.23 -0.99 -5.31
C ASP A 29 5.90 0.26 -4.47
N LEU A 30 6.64 0.50 -3.38
CA LEU A 30 6.45 1.70 -2.58
C LEU A 30 6.87 2.95 -3.35
N THR A 31 5.96 3.93 -3.38
CA THR A 31 6.16 5.20 -4.06
C THR A 31 6.21 6.36 -3.08
N GLN A 32 6.87 7.44 -3.50
CA GLN A 32 6.99 8.66 -2.72
C GLN A 32 5.62 9.19 -2.28
N GLY A 33 5.54 9.58 -1.01
CA GLY A 33 4.33 10.13 -0.37
C GLY A 33 3.40 9.08 0.22
N GLN A 34 3.59 7.79 -0.07
CA GLN A 34 2.79 6.72 0.52
C GLN A 34 3.14 6.49 1.98
N TRP A 35 2.13 6.12 2.77
CA TRP A 35 2.30 5.69 4.14
C TRP A 35 2.25 4.16 4.23
N PHE A 36 3.17 3.58 4.99
CA PHE A 36 3.24 2.14 5.22
C PHE A 36 3.54 1.84 6.69
N TRP A 37 3.11 0.66 7.16
CA TRP A 37 3.48 0.17 8.47
C TRP A 37 4.87 -0.46 8.43
N HIS A 38 5.84 0.17 9.08
CA HIS A 38 7.14 -0.42 9.32
C HIS A 38 7.11 -1.29 10.57
N VAL A 39 7.41 -2.57 10.40
CA VAL A 39 7.64 -3.51 11.50
C VAL A 39 9.13 -3.88 11.48
N PRO A 40 9.93 -3.44 12.47
CA PRO A 40 11.37 -3.70 12.47
C PRO A 40 11.68 -5.19 12.60
N VAL A 41 10.90 -5.91 13.41
CA VAL A 41 11.06 -7.33 13.70
C VAL A 41 9.66 -7.95 13.86
N PRO A 42 9.39 -9.14 13.29
CA PRO A 42 8.13 -9.85 13.51
C PRO A 42 7.79 -9.98 14.99
N GLY A 43 6.57 -9.62 15.38
CA GLY A 43 6.11 -9.66 16.77
C GLY A 43 6.35 -8.38 17.58
N LEU A 44 7.01 -7.37 17.01
CA LEU A 44 7.08 -6.03 17.60
C LEU A 44 5.99 -5.11 17.05
N THR A 45 5.66 -4.08 17.82
CA THR A 45 4.77 -3.00 17.41
C THR A 45 5.35 -2.30 16.18
N GLY A 46 4.59 -2.32 15.09
CA GLY A 46 4.89 -1.48 13.93
C GLY A 46 4.45 -0.04 14.15
N TRP A 47 4.99 0.87 13.37
CA TRP A 47 4.58 2.27 13.33
C TRP A 47 4.43 2.73 11.88
N PRO A 48 3.56 3.71 11.61
CA PRO A 48 3.39 4.25 10.27
C PRO A 48 4.61 5.12 9.91
N LEU A 49 5.16 4.92 8.72
CA LEU A 49 6.19 5.77 8.14
C LEU A 49 5.73 6.24 6.77
N GLN A 50 6.06 7.49 6.42
CA GLN A 50 5.84 8.02 5.08
C GLN A 50 7.11 7.87 4.24
N VAL A 51 6.95 7.39 3.02
CA VAL A 51 8.04 7.29 2.03
C VAL A 51 8.40 8.69 1.55
N ALA A 52 9.59 9.18 1.90
CA ALA A 52 10.16 10.37 1.29
C ALA A 52 10.69 10.05 -0.11
N THR A 53 11.41 8.93 -0.25
CA THR A 53 11.82 8.36 -1.53
C THR A 53 12.13 6.87 -1.38
N ALA A 54 12.08 6.11 -2.47
CA ALA A 54 12.44 4.70 -2.50
C ALA A 54 13.47 4.46 -3.61
N GLU A 55 14.58 3.83 -3.26
CA GLU A 55 15.68 3.48 -4.16
C GLU A 55 15.76 1.97 -4.31
N LEU A 56 15.65 1.50 -5.54
CA LEU A 56 15.77 0.09 -5.88
C LEU A 56 17.25 -0.29 -6.03
N LEU A 57 17.68 -1.31 -5.28
CA LEU A 57 18.98 -1.95 -5.39
C LEU A 57 18.83 -3.35 -6.02
N ASP A 58 19.95 -4.04 -6.21
CA ASP A 58 20.00 -5.36 -6.83
C ASP A 58 19.07 -6.38 -6.13
N ASP A 59 19.17 -6.48 -4.79
CA ASP A 59 18.42 -7.44 -3.96
C ASP A 59 17.49 -6.77 -2.92
N ALA A 60 17.51 -5.44 -2.83
CA ALA A 60 16.84 -4.71 -1.76
C ALA A 60 16.21 -3.40 -2.26
N VAL A 61 15.34 -2.83 -1.43
CA VAL A 61 14.78 -1.50 -1.60
C VAL A 61 15.17 -0.70 -0.38
N ARG A 62 15.80 0.46 -0.60
CA ARG A 62 16.07 1.46 0.42
C ARG A 62 14.97 2.48 0.40
N ILE A 63 14.24 2.59 1.50
CA ILE A 63 13.18 3.57 1.66
C ILE A 63 13.68 4.63 2.60
N ILE A 64 13.87 5.82 2.06
CA ILE A 64 14.13 7.00 2.85
C ILE A 64 12.77 7.50 3.32
N THR A 65 12.61 7.73 4.62
CA THR A 65 11.35 8.18 5.20
C THR A 65 11.40 9.64 5.60
N THR A 66 10.24 10.25 5.81
CA THR A 66 10.17 11.64 6.33
C THR A 66 10.39 11.73 7.84
N ASP A 67 10.52 10.60 8.53
CA ASP A 67 10.73 10.53 9.97
C ASP A 67 12.21 10.73 10.31
N GLU A 68 12.51 11.73 11.14
CA GLU A 68 13.88 12.11 11.53
C GLU A 68 14.60 11.04 12.39
N VAL A 69 13.86 10.15 13.04
CA VAL A 69 14.43 9.06 13.85
C VAL A 69 14.75 7.86 12.96
N ARG A 70 13.98 7.66 11.89
CA ARG A 70 14.05 6.50 11.00
C ARG A 70 14.13 6.92 9.55
N GLU A 71 15.09 7.79 9.30
CA GLU A 71 15.33 8.39 7.99
C GLU A 71 15.54 7.34 6.89
N LEU A 72 16.02 6.14 7.23
CA LEU A 72 16.28 5.07 6.28
C LEU A 72 15.85 3.70 6.81
N VAL A 73 15.08 2.96 6.02
CA VAL A 73 14.79 1.54 6.21
C VAL A 73 15.14 0.74 4.95
N SER A 74 15.62 -0.49 5.12
CA SER A 74 15.98 -1.37 4.01
C SER A 74 15.19 -2.66 4.09
N TYR A 75 14.61 -3.06 2.96
CA TYR A 75 13.84 -4.29 2.83
C TYR A 75 14.31 -5.12 1.65
N ALA A 76 14.07 -6.44 1.71
CA ALA A 76 14.09 -7.27 0.50
C ALA A 76 12.99 -6.79 -0.45
N ARG A 77 13.23 -6.89 -1.76
CA ARG A 77 12.30 -6.38 -2.79
C ARG A 77 10.90 -6.96 -2.69
N ASP A 78 10.82 -8.28 -2.50
CA ASP A 78 9.58 -9.04 -2.39
C ASP A 78 8.90 -8.93 -1.01
N ARG A 79 9.55 -8.26 -0.04
CA ARG A 79 8.99 -8.12 1.30
C ARG A 79 7.66 -7.38 1.23
N ARG A 80 6.62 -8.01 1.76
CA ARG A 80 5.29 -7.42 1.86
C ARG A 80 5.24 -6.37 2.97
N VAL A 81 4.69 -5.22 2.63
CA VAL A 81 4.46 -4.10 3.54
C VAL A 81 3.01 -3.65 3.42
N ARG A 82 2.38 -3.39 4.57
CA ARG A 82 1.00 -2.92 4.62
C ARG A 82 0.96 -1.41 4.38
N LEU A 83 0.27 -0.99 3.32
CA LEU A 83 -0.08 0.40 3.13
C LEU A 83 -1.12 0.84 4.16
N THR A 84 -1.07 2.11 4.51
CA THR A 84 -2.03 2.73 5.42
C THR A 84 -2.48 4.06 4.86
N ALA A 85 -3.70 4.48 5.22
CA ALA A 85 -4.14 5.84 4.96
C ALA A 85 -3.22 6.84 5.70
N ALA A 86 -3.09 8.03 5.14
CA ALA A 86 -2.27 9.10 5.69
C ALA A 86 -2.65 9.40 7.15
N PHE A 87 -1.63 9.63 7.98
CA PHE A 87 -1.75 10.02 9.38
C PHE A 87 -1.51 11.53 9.54
#